data_AF-A0A8T3SUZ8-F1
#
_entry.id   AF-A0A8T3SUZ8-F1
#
_cell.length_a   1.000
_cell.length_b   1.000
_cell.length_c   1.000
_cell.angle_alpha   90.00
_cell.angle_beta   90.00
_cell.angle_gamma   90.00
#
_symmetry.space_group_name_H-M   'P 1'
#
loop_
_entity.id
_entity.type
_entity.pdbx_description
1 polymer ?
#
loop_
_entity_poly.entity_id
_entity_poly.type
_entity_poly.pdbx_seq_one_letter_code
_entity_poly.pdbx_strand_id
1 'polypeptide(L)' 'MSFPLGWYRRLIQGTAAERTNWRKIGRGTGIHWEDLDEDVSVEGLIAGRRSGESQESFRRWLEKRTVT' A
#
# COMPACT_ATOMS: atom_id res chain seq x y z
N MET A 1 -5.65 10.34 12.76
CA MET A 1 -5.32 10.78 11.38
C MET A 1 -5.83 9.71 10.44
N SER A 2 -6.83 10.00 9.61
CA SER A 2 -7.38 9.04 8.64
C SER A 2 -6.69 9.25 7.30
N PHE A 3 -6.02 8.24 6.78
CA PHE A 3 -5.42 8.28 5.44
C PHE A 3 -6.46 7.90 4.39
N PRO A 4 -6.45 8.53 3.21
CA PRO A 4 -7.37 8.16 2.13
C PRO A 4 -6.96 6.80 1.55
N LEU A 5 -7.45 5.71 2.18
CA LEU A 5 -7.24 4.34 1.69
C LEU A 5 -7.58 4.20 0.21
N GLY A 6 -8.56 4.98 -0.26
CA GLY A 6 -8.96 5.10 -1.67
C GLY A 6 -7.82 5.38 -2.68
N TRP A 7 -6.66 5.86 -2.23
CA TRP A 7 -5.52 6.16 -3.10
C TRP A 7 -4.60 4.96 -3.36
N TYR A 8 -4.70 3.90 -2.57
CA TYR A 8 -3.79 2.77 -2.60
C TYR A 8 -4.59 1.49 -2.80
N ARG A 9 -4.63 1.00 -4.04
CA ARG A 9 -5.53 -0.09 -4.44
C ARG A 9 -5.27 -1.36 -3.64
N ARG A 10 -4.00 -1.69 -3.38
CA ARG A 10 -3.62 -2.86 -2.56
C ARG A 10 -4.11 -2.73 -1.12
N LEU A 11 -4.01 -1.54 -0.52
CA LEU A 11 -4.56 -1.30 0.82
C LEU A 11 -6.08 -1.47 0.85
N ILE A 12 -6.82 -0.98 -0.16
CA ILE A 12 -8.28 -1.18 -0.26
C ILE A 12 -8.64 -2.67 -0.35
N GLN A 13 -7.87 -3.45 -1.10
CA GLN A 13 -8.10 -4.89 -1.25
C GLN A 13 -7.61 -5.72 -0.05
N GLY A 14 -6.71 -5.18 0.77
CA GLY A 14 -6.21 -5.85 1.96
C GLY A 14 -7.26 -6.00 3.05
N THR A 15 -7.21 -7.12 3.76
CA THR A 15 -7.97 -7.40 4.98
C THR A 15 -7.54 -6.49 6.13
N ALA A 16 -8.32 -6.45 7.21
CA ALA A 16 -7.95 -5.72 8.42
C ALA A 16 -6.61 -6.20 8.99
N ALA A 17 -6.36 -7.52 9.02
CA ALA A 17 -5.13 -8.10 9.53
C ALA A 17 -3.91 -7.65 8.72
N GLU A 18 -3.98 -7.78 7.39
CA GLU A 18 -2.89 -7.34 6.49
C GLU A 18 -2.61 -5.84 6.64
N ARG A 19 -3.66 -5.01 6.78
CA ARG A 19 -3.50 -3.56 7.01
C ARG A 19 -2.88 -3.21 8.37
N THR A 20 -3.01 -4.08 9.37
CA THR A 20 -2.36 -3.88 10.67
C THR A 20 -0.91 -4.33 10.68
N ASN A 21 -0.49 -5.17 9.73
CA ASN A 21 0.88 -5.64 9.59
C ASN A 21 1.73 -4.68 8.76
N TRP A 22 2.15 -3.57 9.38
CA TRP A 22 2.99 -2.56 8.73
C TRP A 22 4.20 -2.20 9.58
N ARG A 23 5.23 -1.65 8.92
CA ARG A 23 6.44 -1.12 9.57
C ARG A 23 6.91 0.18 8.92
N LYS A 24 7.61 1.01 9.68
CA LYS A 24 8.31 2.18 9.11
C LYS A 24 9.54 1.71 8.34
N ILE A 25 9.82 2.36 7.22
CA ILE A 25 11.01 2.14 6.40
C ILE A 25 11.73 3.46 6.12
N GLY A 26 12.95 3.39 5.59
CA GLY A 26 13.70 4.58 5.17
C GLY A 26 13.95 5.59 6.29
N ARG A 27 14.19 5.13 7.53
CA ARG A 27 14.29 5.99 8.73
C ARG A 27 13.04 6.84 9.00
N GLY A 28 11.86 6.32 8.63
CA GLY A 28 10.57 6.96 8.89
C GLY A 28 10.03 7.79 7.72
N THR A 29 10.69 7.78 6.56
CA THR A 29 10.20 8.45 5.35
C THR A 29 9.16 7.64 4.58
N GLY A 30 9.02 6.34 4.89
CA GLY A 30 8.03 5.47 4.29
C GLY A 30 7.37 4.51 5.28
N ILE A 31 6.28 3.91 4.84
CA ILE A 31 5.52 2.86 5.53
C ILE A 31 5.40 1.68 4.57
N HIS A 32 5.77 0.49 5.04
CA HIS A 32 5.71 -0.75 4.29
C HIS A 32 4.64 -1.68 4.88
N TRP A 33 3.78 -2.22 4.03
CA TRP A 33 2.86 -3.32 4.33
C TRP A 33 3.39 -4.60 3.68
N GLU A 34 3.92 -5.50 4.51
CA GLU A 34 4.60 -6.72 4.04
C GLU A 34 3.63 -7.65 3.30
N ASP A 35 2.46 -7.92 3.90
CA ASP A 35 1.49 -8.85 3.32
C ASP A 35 0.84 -8.33 2.02
N LEU A 36 0.90 -7.02 1.81
CA LEU A 36 0.32 -6.35 0.65
C LEU A 36 1.36 -5.96 -0.38
N ASP A 37 2.65 -6.14 -0.11
CA ASP A 37 3.75 -5.69 -0.98
C ASP A 37 3.54 -4.21 -1.38
N GLU A 38 3.26 -3.33 -0.41
CA GLU A 38 2.92 -1.93 -0.66
C GLU A 38 3.81 -1.00 0.17
N ASP A 39 4.39 0.00 -0.51
CA ASP A 39 5.18 1.07 0.10
C ASP A 39 4.50 2.43 -0.09
N VAL A 40 4.30 3.14 1.02
CA VAL A 40 3.74 4.48 1.02
C VAL A 40 4.77 5.49 1.50
N SER A 41 5.04 6.52 0.69
CA SER A 41 5.86 7.67 1.09
C SER A 41 5.10 8.56 2.06
N VAL A 42 5.68 8.82 3.24
CA VAL A 42 5.14 9.77 4.23
C VAL A 42 5.10 11.19 3.65
N GLU A 43 6.15 11.59 2.93
CA GLU A 43 6.21 12.89 2.27
C GLU A 43 5.14 13.01 1.18
N GLY A 44 4.96 11.96 0.36
CA GLY A 44 3.92 11.91 -0.67
C GLY A 44 2.52 12.05 -0.08
N LEU A 45 2.29 11.39 1.05
CA LEU A 45 1.03 11.44 1.79
C LEU A 45 0.73 12.86 2.33
N ILE A 46 1.73 13.51 2.93
CA ILE A 46 1.62 14.90 3.41
C ILE A 46 1.38 15.86 2.24
N ALA A 47 2.02 15.64 1.10
CA ALA A 47 1.86 16.44 -0.11
C ALA A 47 0.58 16.12 -0.90
N GLY A 48 -0.26 15.17 -0.45
CA GLY A 48 -1.50 14.80 -1.12
C GLY A 48 -1.31 14.04 -2.44
N ARG A 49 -0.15 13.38 -2.62
CA ARG A 49 0.15 12.56 -3.81
C ARG A 49 -0.48 11.17 -3.68
N ARG A 50 -1.19 10.76 -4.74
CA ARG A 50 -1.81 9.42 -4.84
C ARG A 50 -0.77 8.35 -5.20
N SER A 51 -1.14 7.08 -5.09
CA SER A 51 -0.29 5.98 -5.59
C SER A 51 0.00 6.15 -7.08
N GLY A 52 1.26 5.91 -7.45
CA GLY A 52 1.73 5.82 -8.83
C GLY A 52 1.60 4.43 -9.44
N GLU A 53 0.95 3.48 -8.77
CA GLU A 53 0.81 2.11 -9.24
C GLU A 53 0.09 2.04 -10.60
N SER A 54 0.71 1.35 -11.55
CA SER A 54 0.09 1.07 -12.85
C SER A 54 -0.97 -0.03 -12.77
N GLN A 55 -1.93 -0.02 -13.69
CA GLN A 55 -2.96 -1.08 -13.78
C GLN A 55 -2.34 -2.48 -13.96
N GLU A 56 -1.24 -2.57 -14.70
CA GLU A 56 -0.53 -3.82 -14.93
C GLU A 56 0.14 -4.35 -13.65
N SER A 57 0.78 -3.46 -12.87
CA SER A 57 1.34 -3.80 -11.57
C SER A 57 0.27 -4.35 -10.63
N PHE A 58 -0.86 -3.64 -10.55
CA PHE A 58 -1.99 -4.05 -9.71
C PHE A 58 -2.59 -5.39 -10.14
N ARG A 59 -2.75 -5.61 -11.45
CA ARG A 59 -3.25 -6.89 -11.97
C ARG A 59 -2.34 -8.06 -11.62
N ARG A 60 -1.02 -7.91 -11.81
CA ARG A 60 -0.05 -8.96 -11.41
C ARG A 60 -0.13 -9.28 -9.93
N TRP A 61 -0.33 -8.25 -9.09
CA TRP A 61 -0.49 -8.43 -7.66
C TRP A 61 -1.78 -9.21 -7.32
N LEU A 62 -2.91 -8.91 -7.97
CA LEU A 62 -4.15 -9.68 -7.81
C LEU A 62 -3.99 -11.14 -8.23
N GLU A 63 -3.35 -11.39 -9.37
CA GLU A 63 -3.11 -12.75 -9.87
C GLU A 63 -2.30 -13.58 -8.88
N LYS A 64 -1.23 -13.02 -8.32
CA LYS A 64 -0.43 -13.68 -7.27
C LYS A 64 -1.26 -14.09 -6.06
N ARG A 65 -2.25 -13.28 -5.66
CA ARG A 65 -3.12 -13.55 -4.50
C ARG A 65 -4.16 -14.63 -4.76
N THR A 66 -4.60 -14.79 -6.00
CA THR A 66 -5.58 -15.83 -6.38
C THR A 66 -4.99 -17.24 -6.51
N VAL A 67 -3.67 -17.36 -6.53
CA VAL A 67 -2.95 -18.64 -6.72
C VAL A 67 -2.60 -19.31 -5.37
N THR A 68 -3.09 -18.77 -4.25
CA THR A 68 -2.95 -19.36 -2.90
C THR A 68 -4.28 -19.91 -2.43
#